data_AF-A0A392TAI7-F1
#
_entry.id   AF-A0A392TAI7-F1
#
_cell.length_a   1.000
_cell.length_b   1.000
_cell.length_c   1.000
_cell.angle_alpha   90.00
_cell.angle_beta   90.00
_cell.angle_gamma   90.00
#
_symmetry.space_group_name_H-M   'P 1'
#
loop_
_entity.id
_entity.type
_entity.pdbx_description
1 polymer ?
#
loop_
_entity_poly.entity_id
_entity_poly.type
_entity_poly.pdbx_seq_one_letter_code
_entity_poly.pdbx_strand_id
1 'polypeptide(L)' 'RFIEGFYKLAMPLTQLTRKNQAFVWDKNCEESFQELKRRLTTAPVLVLPDAKEPFVVYCDASKMGLGGVLMQ' A
#
# COMPACT_ATOMS: atom_id res chain seq x y z
N ARG A 1 -7.29 -7.38 2.34
CA ARG A 1 -8.15 -7.40 3.54
C ARG A 1 -8.43 -5.99 4.06
N PHE A 2 -7.42 -5.13 4.21
CA PHE A 2 -7.56 -3.82 4.88
C PHE A 2 -8.06 -2.67 3.99
N ILE A 3 -7.84 -2.75 2.67
CA ILE A 3 -8.39 -1.80 1.71
C ILE A 3 -9.52 -2.49 0.95
N GLU A 4 -10.75 -2.03 1.18
CA GLU A 4 -11.91 -2.48 0.43
C GLU A 4 -11.76 -2.10 -1.05
N GLY A 5 -12.08 -3.04 -1.95
CA GLY A 5 -12.00 -2.82 -3.39
C GLY A 5 -10.58 -2.64 -3.93
N PHE A 6 -9.54 -3.03 -3.18
CA PHE A 6 -8.12 -2.84 -3.53
C PHE A 6 -7.81 -3.21 -4.99
N TYR A 7 -8.28 -4.36 -5.47
CA TYR A 7 -8.04 -4.80 -6.85
C TYR A 7 -8.48 -3.77 -7.90
N LYS A 8 -9.64 -3.12 -7.70
CA LYS A 8 -10.14 -2.12 -8.63
C LYS A 8 -9.29 -0.85 -8.59
N LEU A 9 -8.90 -0.42 -7.39
CA LEU A 9 -8.05 0.75 -7.19
C LEU A 9 -6.64 0.53 -7.74
N ALA A 10 -6.07 -0.64 -7.53
CA ALA A 10 -4.73 -0.97 -8.00
C ALA A 10 -4.69 -1.36 -9.49
N MET A 11 -5.84 -1.50 -10.15
CA MET A 11 -5.91 -1.97 -11.54
C MET A 11 -5.11 -1.09 -12.51
N PRO A 12 -5.22 0.25 -12.51
CA PRO A 12 -4.44 1.09 -13.42
C PRO A 12 -2.93 0.90 -13.23
N LEU A 13 -2.50 0.79 -11.97
CA LEU A 13 -1.08 0.55 -11.63
C LEU A 13 -0.62 -0.86 -12.05
N THR A 14 -1.49 -1.86 -11.89
CA THR A 14 -1.19 -3.25 -12.29
C THR A 14 -1.13 -3.40 -13.81
N GLN A 15 -1.85 -2.57 -14.56
CA GLN A 15 -1.74 -2.56 -16.03
C GLN A 15 -0.34 -2.11 -16.48
N LEU A 16 0.27 -1.14 -15.79
CA LEU A 16 1.61 -0.63 -16.11
C LEU A 16 2.72 -1.71 -16.01
N THR A 17 2.49 -2.81 -15.30
CA THR A 17 3.48 -3.90 -15.14
C THR A 17 3.32 -5.01 -16.17
N ARG A 18 2.31 -4.93 -17.05
CA ARG A 18 2.04 -5.98 -18.06
C ARG A 18 3.10 -5.97 -19.14
N LYS A 19 3.45 -7.17 -19.62
CA LYS A 19 4.35 -7.34 -20.76
C LYS A 19 3.80 -6.61 -21.98
N ASN A 20 4.67 -5.95 -22.74
CA ASN A 20 4.35 -5.19 -23.95
C ASN A 20 3.38 -4.00 -23.74
N GLN A 21 3.18 -3.55 -22.51
CA GLN A 21 2.47 -2.30 -22.21
C GLN A 21 3.47 -1.16 -22.12
N ALA A 22 3.19 -0.04 -22.81
CA ALA A 22 3.96 1.18 -22.60
C ALA A 22 3.68 1.74 -21.20
N PHE A 23 4.74 2.07 -20.46
CA PHE A 23 4.62 2.70 -19.16
C PHE A 23 4.24 4.17 -19.33
N VAL A 24 2.94 4.45 -19.27
CA VAL A 24 2.39 5.81 -19.36
C VAL A 24 1.67 6.10 -18.05
N TRP A 25 2.24 6.99 -17.24
CA TRP A 25 1.60 7.42 -16.01
C TRP A 25 0.53 8.46 -16.31
N ASP A 26 -0.70 7.99 -16.49
CA ASP A 26 -1.84 8.83 -16.77
C ASP A 26 -2.53 9.32 -15.48
N LYS A 27 -3.57 10.14 -15.65
CA LYS A 27 -4.36 10.67 -14.54
C LYS A 27 -5.00 9.56 -13.69
N ASN A 28 -5.43 8.46 -14.30
CA ASN A 28 -6.05 7.34 -13.59
C ASN A 28 -5.04 6.64 -12.68
N CYS A 29 -3.80 6.48 -13.14
CA CYS A 29 -2.70 5.95 -12.35
C CYS A 29 -2.40 6.86 -11.16
N GLU A 30 -2.30 8.17 -11.38
CA GLU A 30 -2.03 9.12 -10.31
C GLU A 30 -3.13 9.12 -9.25
N GLU A 31 -4.39 9.23 -9.65
CA GLU A 31 -5.53 9.22 -8.74
C GLU A 31 -5.59 7.92 -7.93
N SER A 32 -5.35 6.78 -8.59
CA SER A 32 -5.30 5.47 -7.94
C SER A 32 -4.16 5.39 -6.92
N PHE A 33 -2.98 5.89 -7.26
CA PHE A 33 -1.82 5.88 -6.37
C PHE A 33 -2.03 6.76 -5.14
N GLN A 34 -2.60 7.96 -5.32
CA GLN A 34 -2.91 8.86 -4.21
C GLN A 34 -3.98 8.27 -3.29
N GLU A 35 -5.04 7.69 -3.85
CA GLU A 35 -6.10 7.06 -3.06
C GLU A 35 -5.59 5.85 -2.27
N LEU A 36 -4.69 5.04 -2.84
CA LEU A 36 -4.05 3.94 -2.13
C LEU A 36 -3.22 4.44 -0.95
N LYS A 37 -2.38 5.47 -1.12
CA LYS A 37 -1.63 6.09 -0.02
C LYS A 37 -2.58 6.58 1.07
N ARG A 38 -3.62 7.32 0.67
CA ARG A 38 -4.62 7.85 1.62
C ARG A 38 -5.21 6.72 2.46
N ARG A 39 -5.71 5.65 1.82
CA ARG A 39 -6.33 4.52 2.54
C ARG A 39 -5.37 3.77 3.45
N LEU A 40 -4.10 3.65 3.08
CA LEU A 40 -3.07 3.06 3.96
C LEU A 40 -2.81 3.90 5.21
N THR A 41 -2.94 5.22 5.10
CA THR A 41 -2.69 6.18 6.19
C THR A 41 -3.93 6.53 7.03
N THR A 42 -5.09 5.94 6.72
CA THR A 42 -6.35 6.22 7.41
C THR A 42 -6.97 4.97 8.02
N ALA A 43 -7.91 5.15 8.95
CA ALA A 43 -8.76 4.06 9.41
C ALA A 43 -9.51 3.40 8.21
N PRO A 44 -9.71 2.07 8.22
CA PRO A 44 -9.41 1.12 9.30
C PRO A 44 -7.98 0.52 9.25
N VAL A 45 -7.12 0.99 8.33
CA VAL A 45 -5.76 0.41 8.17
C VAL A 45 -4.83 0.91 9.27
N LEU A 46 -4.85 2.21 9.55
CA LEU A 46 -4.10 2.83 10.64
C LEU A 46 -5.09 3.22 11.74
N VAL A 47 -5.20 2.35 12.75
CA VAL A 47 -6.06 2.56 13.93
C VAL A 47 -5.21 2.62 15.20
N LEU A 48 -5.79 3.18 16.27
CA LEU A 48 -5.13 3.17 17.58
C LEU A 48 -4.92 1.72 18.03
N PRO A 49 -3.70 1.35 18.43
CA PRO A 49 -3.43 0.01 18.88
C PRO A 49 -4.02 -0.26 20.27
N ASP A 50 -4.37 -1.51 20.55
CA ASP A 50 -4.74 -1.98 21.88
C ASP A 50 -3.47 -2.35 22.66
N ALA A 51 -3.17 -1.61 23.72
CA ALA A 51 -1.98 -1.86 24.55
C ALA A 51 -2.01 -3.22 25.30
N LYS A 52 -3.15 -3.92 25.30
CA LYS A 52 -3.30 -5.24 25.94
C LYS A 52 -2.95 -6.40 25.02
N GLU A 53 -2.93 -6.16 23.71
CA GLU A 53 -2.65 -7.17 22.70
C GLU A 53 -1.17 -7.10 22.27
N PRO A 54 -0.55 -8.22 21.86
CA PRO A 54 0.82 -8.24 21.41
C PRO A 54 1.00 -7.43 20.11
N PHE A 55 2.20 -6.89 19.94
CA PHE A 55 2.62 -6.25 18.70
C PHE A 55 3.57 -7.16 17.93
N VAL A 56 3.52 -7.08 16.61
CA VAL A 56 4.46 -7.79 15.72
C VAL A 56 5.16 -6.77 14.84
N VAL A 57 6.49 -6.82 14.79
CA VAL A 57 7.29 -5.98 13.89
C VAL A 57 7.81 -6.82 12.74
N TYR A 58 7.51 -6.39 11.52
CA TYR A 58 8.12 -6.91 10.30
C TYR A 58 9.18 -5.91 9.84
N CYS A 59 10.42 -6.36 9.71
CA CYS A 59 11.53 -5.53 9.23
C CYS A 59 12.15 -6.16 7.98
N ASP A 60 12.63 -5.32 7.08
CA ASP A 60 13.46 -5.73 5.95
C ASP A 60 14.58 -4.71 5.71
N ALA A 61 15.72 -5.17 5.20
CA ALA A 61 16.91 -4.37 5.00
C ALA A 61 17.53 -4.64 3.63
N SER A 62 17.95 -3.57 2.96
CA SER A 62 18.75 -3.63 1.74
C SER A 62 20.11 -2.97 1.98
N LYS A 63 21.00 -3.03 0.97
CA LYS A 63 22.29 -2.33 1.03
C LYS A 63 22.17 -0.82 1.27
N MET A 64 21.04 -0.22 0.88
CA MET A 64 20.87 1.24 0.84
C MET A 64 19.84 1.76 1.86
N GLY A 65 19.11 0.88 2.54
CA GLY A 65 18.05 1.33 3.43
C GLY A 65 17.36 0.21 4.19
N LEU A 66 16.63 0.61 5.23
CA LEU A 66 15.88 -0.24 6.14
C LEU A 66 14.40 0.15 6.10
N GLY A 67 13.51 -0.83 6.17
CA GLY A 67 12.07 -0.64 6.33
C GLY A 67 11.53 -1.47 7.48
N GLY A 68 10.49 -0.97 8.14
CA GLY A 68 9.80 -1.68 9.21
C GLY A 68 8.31 -1.34 9.25
N VAL A 69 7.48 -2.33 9.61
CA VAL A 69 6.04 -2.18 9.82
C VAL A 69 5.69 -2.79 11.17
N LEU A 70 5.12 -1.97 12.06
CA LEU A 70 4.50 -2.42 13.30
C LEU A 70 3.05 -2.81 13.00
N MET A 71 2.68 -4.04 13.35
CA MET A 71 1.35 -4.60 13.12
C MET A 71 0.71 -5.11 14.41
N GLN A 72 -0.61 -5.04 14.43
CA GLN A 72 -1.49 -5.59 15.44
C GLN A 72 -2.81 -6.02 14.79
#